data_AF-A0A3D3EDX3-F1
#
_entry.id   AF-A0A3D3EDX3-F1
#
_cell.length_a   1.000
_cell.length_b   1.000
_cell.length_c   1.000
_cell.angle_alpha   90.00
_cell.angle_beta   90.00
_cell.angle_gamma   90.00
#
_symmetry.space_group_name_H-M   'P 1'
#
loop_
_entity.id
_entity.type
_entity.pdbx_description
1 polymer ?
#
loop_
_entity_poly.entity_id
_entity_poly.type
_entity_poly.pdbx_seq_one_letter_code
_entity_poly.pdbx_strand_id
1 'polypeptide(L)'
;LLAEASDTITDLSQENLHQPDQMDRAQIESNAAIDLRTRDRERKLLQKIESALRRIEDGTYGYCVETDEPINLRRLEARPIASLSLHAQEKHERMERIHRDD
;
A
#
# COMPACT_ATOMS: atom_id res chain seq x y z
N LEU A 1 -24.52 45.25 -19.83
CA LEU A 1 -23.81 44.65 -20.99
C LEU A 1 -22.29 44.80 -20.91
N LEU A 2 -21.66 45.94 -21.20
CA LEU A 2 -20.18 46.04 -21.09
C LEU A 2 -19.66 46.00 -19.65
N ALA A 3 -20.42 46.55 -18.69
CA ALA A 3 -20.10 46.48 -17.26
C ALA A 3 -20.15 45.04 -16.72
N GLU A 4 -21.24 44.30 -16.99
CA GLU A 4 -21.38 42.88 -16.60
C GLU A 4 -20.28 41.99 -17.19
N ALA A 5 -19.89 42.22 -18.46
CA ALA A 5 -18.80 41.49 -19.08
C ALA A 5 -17.45 41.78 -18.39
N SER A 6 -17.24 43.02 -17.94
CA SER A 6 -16.06 43.40 -17.17
C SER A 6 -16.04 42.76 -15.78
N ASP A 7 -17.18 42.72 -15.11
CA ASP A 7 -17.34 42.10 -13.79
C ASP A 7 -17.08 40.58 -13.86
N THR A 8 -17.57 39.93 -14.92
CA THR A 8 -17.34 38.49 -15.17
C THR A 8 -15.84 38.19 -15.40
N ILE A 9 -15.11 39.09 -16.08
CA ILE A 9 -13.67 38.95 -16.30
C ILE A 9 -12.88 39.14 -14.99
N THR A 10 -13.28 40.10 -14.15
CA THR A 10 -12.66 40.26 -12.83
C THR A 10 -12.93 39.06 -11.94
N ASP A 11 -14.15 38.51 -11.93
CA ASP A 11 -14.50 37.32 -11.15
C ASP A 11 -13.73 36.07 -11.63
N LEU A 12 -13.64 35.83 -12.94
CA LEU A 12 -12.83 34.74 -13.52
C LEU A 12 -11.33 34.92 -13.25
N SER A 13 -10.84 36.16 -13.21
CA SER A 13 -9.46 36.46 -12.83
C SER A 13 -9.20 36.22 -11.34
N GLN A 14 -10.22 36.41 -10.49
CA GLN A 14 -10.15 36.11 -9.07
C GLN A 14 -10.27 34.61 -8.78
N GLU A 15 -11.02 33.85 -9.57
CA GLU A 15 -11.01 32.38 -9.50
C GLU A 15 -9.62 31.78 -9.86
N ASN A 16 -8.83 32.46 -10.69
CA ASN A 16 -7.44 32.09 -10.98
C ASN A 16 -6.46 32.34 -9.82
N LEU A 17 -6.85 33.08 -8.78
CA LEU A 17 -5.98 33.40 -7.63
C LEU A 17 -5.76 32.21 -6.68
N HIS A 18 -6.51 31.11 -6.85
CA HIS A 18 -6.32 29.88 -6.06
C HIS A 18 -5.43 28.85 -6.75
N GLN A 19 -4.60 29.27 -7.71
CA GLN A 19 -3.61 28.38 -8.27
C GLN A 19 -2.55 28.08 -7.19
N PRO A 20 -2.33 26.81 -6.82
CA PRO A 20 -1.39 26.48 -5.75
C PRO A 20 -0.02 26.99 -6.13
N ASP A 21 0.61 27.70 -5.18
CA ASP A 21 1.95 28.24 -5.36
C ASP A 21 2.99 27.10 -5.43
N GLN A 22 4.27 27.45 -5.60
CA GLN A 22 5.30 26.42 -5.72
C GLN A 22 5.41 25.54 -4.45
N MET A 23 5.17 26.12 -3.27
CA MET A 23 5.21 25.38 -2.01
C MET A 23 3.98 24.48 -1.86
N ASP A 24 2.79 24.99 -2.20
CA ASP A 24 1.55 24.22 -2.19
C ASP A 24 1.63 23.04 -3.16
N ARG A 25 2.16 23.25 -4.37
CA ARG A 25 2.35 22.18 -5.36
C ARG A 25 3.32 21.12 -4.85
N ALA A 26 4.45 21.53 -4.28
CA ALA A 26 5.43 20.60 -3.71
C ALA A 26 4.81 19.77 -2.57
N GLN A 27 3.98 20.39 -1.73
CA GLN A 27 3.28 19.69 -0.65
C GLN A 27 2.23 18.70 -1.18
N ILE A 28 1.43 19.10 -2.17
CA ILE A 28 0.42 18.23 -2.81
C ILE A 28 1.09 17.02 -3.45
N GLU A 29 2.18 17.22 -4.19
CA GLU A 29 2.90 16.12 -4.85
C GLU A 29 3.52 15.15 -3.83
N SER A 30 4.12 15.68 -2.76
CA SER A 30 4.67 14.86 -1.66
C SER A 30 3.58 14.01 -0.99
N ASN A 31 2.43 14.61 -0.70
CA ASN A 31 1.28 13.91 -0.12
C ASN A 31 0.77 12.82 -1.06
N ALA A 32 0.59 13.14 -2.35
CA ALA A 32 0.15 12.17 -3.36
C ALA A 32 1.13 10.98 -3.49
N ALA A 33 2.44 11.24 -3.39
CA ALA A 33 3.45 10.18 -3.42
C ALA A 33 3.37 9.26 -2.18
N ILE A 34 3.08 9.81 -1.00
CA ILE A 34 2.84 9.04 0.22
C ILE A 34 1.58 8.19 0.07
N ASP A 35 0.48 8.78 -0.38
CA ASP A 35 -0.80 8.09 -0.58
C ASP A 35 -0.68 6.94 -1.56
N LEU A 36 0.03 7.15 -2.67
CA LEU A 36 0.26 6.11 -3.67
C LEU A 36 1.04 4.91 -3.08
N ARG A 37 2.03 5.17 -2.23
CA ARG A 37 2.80 4.11 -1.53
C ARG A 37 1.93 3.37 -0.52
N THR A 38 1.08 4.07 0.21
CA THR A 38 0.13 3.46 1.16
C THR A 38 -0.85 2.56 0.42
N ARG A 39 -1.45 3.05 -0.67
CA ARG A 39 -2.37 2.28 -1.50
C ARG A 39 -1.73 1.02 -2.10
N ASP A 40 -0.46 1.09 -2.53
CA ASP A 40 0.25 -0.10 -3.01
C ASP A 40 0.44 -1.15 -1.91
N ARG A 41 0.76 -0.73 -0.67
CA ARG A 41 0.87 -1.63 0.49
C ARG A 41 -0.48 -2.28 0.83
N GLU A 42 -1.56 -1.51 0.81
CA GLU A 42 -2.92 -2.00 1.04
C GLU A 42 -3.34 -3.00 -0.04
N ARG A 43 -3.08 -2.71 -1.32
CA ARG A 43 -3.32 -3.64 -2.43
C ARG A 43 -2.58 -4.97 -2.23
N LYS A 44 -1.30 -4.92 -1.86
CA LYS A 44 -0.51 -6.14 -1.57
C LYS A 44 -1.04 -6.89 -0.35
N LEU A 45 -1.56 -6.19 0.65
CA LEU A 45 -2.19 -6.81 1.81
C LEU A 45 -3.48 -7.53 1.43
N LEU A 46 -4.35 -6.90 0.62
CA LEU A 46 -5.56 -7.53 0.10
C LEU A 46 -5.25 -8.82 -0.66
N GLN A 47 -4.24 -8.80 -1.54
CA GLN A 47 -3.79 -10.00 -2.26
C GLN A 47 -3.36 -11.13 -1.31
N LYS A 48 -2.71 -10.80 -0.19
CA LYS A 48 -2.33 -11.80 0.83
C LYS A 48 -3.54 -12.35 1.58
N ILE A 49 -4.53 -11.51 1.86
CA ILE A 49 -5.80 -11.94 2.48
C ILE A 49 -6.55 -12.89 1.54
N GLU A 50 -6.73 -12.51 0.27
CA GLU A 50 -7.36 -13.37 -0.73
C GLU A 50 -6.63 -14.71 -0.90
N SER A 51 -5.29 -14.68 -0.88
CA SER A 51 -4.50 -15.91 -0.91
C SER A 51 -4.73 -16.78 0.33
N ALA A 52 -4.86 -16.19 1.51
CA ALA A 52 -5.15 -16.94 2.73
C ALA A 52 -6.56 -17.56 2.68
N LEU A 53 -7.55 -16.82 2.17
CA LEU A 53 -8.92 -17.31 1.98
C LEU A 53 -8.97 -18.49 0.99
N ARG A 54 -8.30 -18.39 -0.16
CA ARG A 54 -8.19 -19.51 -1.12
C ARG A 54 -7.58 -20.76 -0.47
N ARG A 55 -6.57 -20.58 0.38
CA ARG A 55 -5.95 -21.69 1.13
C ARG A 55 -6.87 -22.31 2.17
N ILE A 56 -7.84 -21.56 2.69
CA ILE A 56 -8.87 -22.13 3.57
C ILE A 56 -9.80 -23.01 2.74
N GLU A 57 -10.21 -22.53 1.55
CA GLU A 57 -11.08 -23.26 0.63
C GLU A 57 -10.45 -24.57 0.12
N ASP A 58 -9.15 -24.56 -0.19
CA ASP A 58 -8.43 -25.75 -0.67
C ASP A 58 -7.90 -26.66 0.45
N GLY A 59 -8.05 -26.25 1.72
CA GLY A 59 -7.63 -27.02 2.90
C GLY A 59 -6.14 -26.93 3.24
N THR A 60 -5.35 -26.08 2.58
CA THR A 60 -3.92 -25.89 2.83
C THR A 60 -3.60 -24.77 3.83
N TYR A 61 -4.61 -24.08 4.35
CA TYR A 61 -4.43 -23.03 5.35
C TYR A 61 -3.81 -23.61 6.62
N GLY A 62 -2.84 -22.87 7.17
CA GLY A 62 -2.12 -23.27 8.37
C GLY A 62 -0.87 -24.10 8.11
N TYR A 63 -0.52 -24.39 6.86
CA TYR A 63 0.75 -25.05 6.49
C TYR A 63 1.71 -24.09 5.80
N CYS A 64 3.01 -24.29 5.96
CA CYS A 64 4.05 -23.48 5.35
C CYS A 64 4.11 -23.75 3.84
N VAL A 65 4.04 -22.72 3.01
CA VAL A 65 4.06 -22.89 1.53
C VAL A 65 5.42 -23.34 0.98
N GLU A 66 6.48 -23.31 1.78
CA GLU A 66 7.83 -23.75 1.36
C GLU A 66 8.21 -25.14 1.87
N THR A 67 7.74 -25.51 3.07
CA THR A 67 8.18 -26.74 3.76
C THR A 67 7.05 -27.73 4.02
N ASP A 68 5.80 -27.34 3.74
CA ASP A 68 4.57 -28.07 4.08
C ASP A 68 4.41 -28.38 5.58
N GLU A 69 5.23 -27.79 6.44
CA GLU A 69 5.14 -27.96 7.89
C GLU A 69 4.01 -27.09 8.49
N PRO A 70 3.35 -27.54 9.58
CA PRO A 70 2.35 -26.73 10.27
C PRO A 70 2.91 -25.39 10.78
N ILE A 71 2.17 -24.31 10.52
CA ILE A 71 2.42 -22.99 11.09
C ILE A 71 1.82 -22.97 12.50
N ASN A 72 2.60 -22.47 13.47
CA ASN A 72 2.16 -22.37 14.86
C ASN A 72 0.84 -21.59 14.98
N LEU A 73 -0.12 -22.13 15.73
CA LEU A 73 -1.43 -21.52 15.90
C LEU A 73 -1.35 -20.08 16.44
N ARG A 74 -0.52 -19.82 17.46
CA ARG A 74 -0.36 -18.46 18.04
C ARG A 74 0.13 -17.45 17.01
N ARG A 75 0.91 -17.91 16.01
CA ARG A 75 1.37 -17.08 14.90
C ARG A 75 0.24 -16.75 13.93
N LEU A 76 -0.64 -17.71 13.64
CA LEU A 76 -1.82 -17.47 12.78
C LEU A 76 -2.85 -16.59 13.50
N GLU A 77 -3.03 -16.73 14.82
CA GLU A 77 -3.87 -15.84 15.62
C GLU A 77 -3.36 -14.39 15.59
N ALA A 78 -2.04 -14.20 15.72
CA ALA A 78 -1.42 -12.89 15.64
C ALA A 78 -1.39 -12.33 14.20
N ARG A 79 -1.22 -13.20 13.21
CA ARG A 79 -1.08 -12.83 11.79
C ARG A 79 -1.69 -13.89 10.87
N PRO A 80 -3.02 -13.83 10.59
CA PRO A 80 -3.73 -14.84 9.81
C PRO A 80 -3.25 -14.99 8.36
N ILE A 81 -2.63 -13.94 7.81
CA ILE A 81 -2.08 -13.93 6.45
C ILE A 81 -0.70 -14.60 6.33
N ALA A 82 -0.17 -15.20 7.41
CA ALA A 82 1.15 -15.84 7.38
C ALA A 82 1.15 -17.06 6.44
N SER A 83 2.02 -17.04 5.44
CA SER A 83 2.21 -18.16 4.49
C SER A 83 3.39 -19.08 4.86
N LEU A 84 4.29 -18.62 5.72
CA LEU A 84 5.51 -19.35 6.09
C LEU A 84 5.53 -19.68 7.58
N SER A 85 6.17 -20.80 7.92
CA SER A 85 6.60 -21.10 9.29
C SER A 85 7.62 -20.07 9.76
N LEU A 86 7.86 -20.02 11.08
CA LEU A 86 8.84 -19.08 11.65
C LEU A 86 10.25 -19.33 11.09
N HIS A 87 10.67 -20.61 11.06
CA HIS A 87 11.97 -21.00 10.56
C HIS A 87 12.16 -20.66 9.07
N ALA A 88 11.14 -20.93 8.24
CA ALA A 88 11.18 -20.59 6.83
C ALA A 88 11.26 -19.07 6.62
N GLN A 89 10.50 -18.29 7.40
CA GLN A 89 10.58 -16.84 7.34
C GLN A 89 11.97 -16.31 7.75
N GLU A 90 12.54 -16.80 8.85
CA GLU A 90 13.88 -16.40 9.31
C GLU A 90 14.96 -16.71 8.25
N LYS A 91 14.85 -17.86 7.59
CA LYS A 91 15.75 -18.23 6.48
C LYS A 91 15.59 -17.26 5.31
N HIS A 92 14.36 -16.95 4.92
CA HIS A 92 14.07 -16.01 3.83
C HIS A 92 14.66 -14.62 4.12
N GLU A 93 14.41 -14.08 5.31
CA GLU A 93 14.92 -12.77 5.74
C GLU A 93 16.45 -12.73 5.80
N ARG A 94 17.11 -13.83 6.21
CA ARG A 94 18.57 -13.93 6.18
C ARG A 94 19.12 -13.90 4.75
N MET A 95 18.49 -14.62 3.83
CA MET A 95 18.90 -14.64 2.43
C MET A 95 18.69 -13.27 1.77
N GLU A 96 17.57 -12.60 2.02
CA GLU A 96 17.32 -11.25 1.49
C GLU A 96 18.35 -10.22 1.97
N ARG A 97 18.82 -10.32 3.22
CA ARG A 97 19.88 -9.44 3.74
C ARG A 97 21.18 -9.59 2.97
N ILE A 98 21.61 -10.83 2.75
CA ILE A 98 22.87 -11.12 2.01
C ILE A 98 22.81 -10.48 0.61
N HIS A 99 21.70 -10.62 -0.11
CA HIS A 99 21.56 -10.08 -1.47
C HIS A 99 21.46 -8.55 -1.55
N ARG A 100 21.21 -7.85 -0.44
CA ARG A 100 21.20 -6.38 -0.42
C ARG A 100 22.58 -5.78 -0.18
N ASP A 101 23.49 -6.56 0.38
CA ASP A 101 24.83 -6.14 0.76
C ASP A 101 25.86 -6.44 -0.37
N ASP A 102 25.45 -7.15 -1.43
CA ASP A 102 26.17 -7.37 -2.69
C ASP A 102 25.78 -6.33 -3.77
#